data_AF-A0A0B6ZWX7-F1
#
_entry.id   AF-A0A0B6ZWX7-F1
#
_cell.length_a   1.000
_cell.length_b   1.000
_cell.length_c   1.000
_cell.angle_alpha   90.00
_cell.angle_beta   90.00
_cell.angle_gamma   90.00
#
_symmetry.space_group_name_H-M   'P 1'
#
loop_
_entity.id
_entity.type
_entity.pdbx_description
1 polymer ?
#
loop_
_entity_poly.entity_id
_entity_poly.type
_entity_poly.pdbx_seq_one_letter_code
_entity_poly.pdbx_strand_id
1 'polypeptide(L)' 'MVLRVSIPSFRKVKDEDDSYTVFMVDVWFKGQHMKIEKRYSEFEDLHKQVCCHNFNCITMCTL' A
#
# COMPACT_ATOMS: atom_id res chain seq x y z
N MET A 1 17.49 -5.64 -11.54
CA MET A 1 16.39 -6.46 -11.01
C MET A 1 15.17 -5.57 -10.93
N VAL A 2 14.10 -5.87 -11.68
CA VAL A 2 12.94 -4.97 -11.80
C VAL A 2 11.84 -5.44 -10.85
N LEU A 3 11.52 -4.62 -9.86
CA LEU A 3 10.28 -4.75 -9.08
C LEU A 3 9.20 -3.97 -9.83
N ARG A 4 8.11 -4.64 -10.19
CA ARG A 4 6.95 -3.98 -10.80
C ARG A 4 5.74 -4.18 -9.89
N VAL A 5 5.12 -3.08 -9.50
CA VAL A 5 3.96 -3.07 -8.60
C VAL A 5 2.83 -2.36 -9.34
N SER A 6 1.63 -2.95 -9.30
CA SER A 6 0.41 -2.35 -9.85
C SER A 6 -0.75 -2.59 -8.92
N ILE A 7 -1.69 -1.64 -8.86
CA ILE A 7 -2.95 -1.77 -8.11
C ILE A 7 -4.08 -1.92 -9.14
N PRO A 8 -4.40 -3.15 -9.56
CA PRO A 8 -5.42 -3.37 -10.59
C PRO A 8 -6.85 -3.07 -10.11
N SER A 9 -7.12 -3.20 -8.81
CA SER A 9 -8.48 -3.08 -8.29
C SER A 9 -8.52 -2.73 -6.81
N PHE A 10 -9.61 -2.09 -6.39
CA PHE A 10 -9.97 -1.89 -5.00
C PHE A 10 -11.41 -2.32 -4.78
N ARG A 11 -11.70 -2.88 -3.61
CA ARG A 11 -13.05 -3.27 -3.20
C ARG A 11 -13.38 -2.66 -1.85
N LYS A 12 -14.62 -2.17 -1.71
CA LYS A 12 -15.17 -1.78 -0.41
C LYS A 12 -15.84 -3.00 0.20
N VAL A 13 -15.36 -3.41 1.36
CA VAL A 13 -15.96 -4.46 2.18
C VAL A 13 -16.86 -3.77 3.19
N LYS A 14 -18.10 -4.23 3.30
CA LYS A 14 -19.03 -3.84 4.35
C LYS A 14 -19.08 -4.97 5.37
N ASP A 15 -18.59 -4.70 6.56
CA ASP A 15 -18.90 -5.44 7.78
C ASP A 15 -20.18 -4.86 8.40
N GLU A 16 -20.81 -5.60 9.31
CA GLU A 16 -22.17 -5.34 9.82
C GLU A 16 -22.37 -3.91 10.35
N ASP A 17 -21.33 -3.29 10.90
CA ASP A 17 -21.35 -1.91 11.42
C ASP A 17 -20.30 -0.97 10.78
N ASP A 18 -19.40 -1.49 9.94
CA ASP A 18 -18.25 -0.74 9.42
C ASP A 18 -17.96 -1.05 7.95
N SER A 19 -17.45 -0.05 7.21
CA SER A 19 -16.99 -0.28 5.83
C SER A 19 -15.52 0.09 5.67
N TYR A 20 -14.73 -0.84 5.12
CA TYR A 20 -13.32 -0.65 4.86
C TYR A 20 -12.97 -0.91 3.40
N THR A 21 -11.91 -0.26 2.91
CA THR A 21 -11.44 -0.43 1.53
C THR A 21 -10.21 -1.32 1.51
N VAL A 22 -10.24 -2.35 0.66
CA VAL A 22 -9.15 -3.28 0.41
C VAL A 22 -8.64 -3.06 -1.01
N PHE A 23 -7.33 -2.86 -1.14
CA PHE A 23 -6.64 -2.74 -2.41
C PHE A 23 -6.01 -4.08 -2.77
N MET A 24 -6.25 -4.53 -3.99
CA MET A 24 -5.54 -5.66 -4.58
C MET A 24 -4.28 -5.10 -5.23
N VAL A 25 -3.11 -5.64 -4.86
CA VAL A 25 -1.82 -5.24 -5.40
C VAL A 25 -1.17 -6.44 -6.07
N ASP A 26 -0.85 -6.27 -7.34
CA ASP A 26 -0.09 -7.23 -8.15
C ASP A 26 1.39 -6.84 -8.09
N VAL A 27 2.21 -7.75 -7.57
CA VAL A 27 3.66 -7.58 -7.38
C VAL A 27 4.38 -8.59 -8.27
N TRP A 28 5.20 -8.07 -9.18
CA TRP A 28 6.08 -8.86 -10.03
C TRP A 28 7.53 -8.65 -9.59
N PHE A 29 8.15 -9.73 -9.13
CA PHE A 29 9.52 -9.70 -8.64
C PHE A 29 10.29 -10.96 -9.06
N LYS A 30 11.43 -10.78 -9.74
CA LYS A 30 12.28 -11.88 -10.26
C LYS A 30 11.52 -12.94 -11.07
N GLY A 31 10.51 -12.54 -11.84
CA GLY A 31 9.67 -13.46 -12.62
C GLY A 31 8.59 -14.18 -11.79
N GLN A 32 8.53 -13.95 -10.48
CA GLN A 32 7.42 -14.37 -9.64
C GLN A 32 6.33 -13.29 -9.65
N HIS A 33 5.08 -13.75 -9.70
CA HIS A 33 3.90 -12.90 -9.57
C HIS A 33 3.18 -13.23 -8.27
N MET A 34 2.91 -12.20 -7.48
CA MET A 34 2.19 -12.30 -6.21
C MET A 34 1.03 -11.34 -6.23
N LYS A 35 -0.13 -11.79 -5.76
CA LYS A 35 -1.29 -10.94 -5.50
C LYS A 35 -1.46 -10.81 -4.00
N ILE A 36 -1.45 -9.57 -3.52
CA ILE A 36 -1.65 -9.28 -2.11
C ILE A 36 -2.86 -8.37 -1.93
N GLU A 37 -3.54 -8.50 -0.81
CA GLU A 37 -4.62 -7.62 -0.42
C GLU A 37 -4.18 -6.80 0.78
N LYS A 38 -4.34 -5.47 0.73
CA LYS A 38 -3.91 -4.55 1.78
C LYS A 38 -4.93 -3.45 2.01
N ARG A 39 -5.10 -3.06 3.28
CA ARG A 39 -5.92 -1.90 3.67
C ARG A 39 -5.10 -0.61 3.57
N TYR A 40 -5.79 0.54 3.46
CA TYR A 40 -5.13 1.86 3.46
C TYR A 40 -4.19 2.05 4.66
N SER A 41 -4.65 1.67 5.86
CA SER A 41 -3.88 1.80 7.11
C SER A 41 -2.51 1.11 7.05
N GLU A 42 -2.41 -0.03 6.36
CA GLU A 42 -1.12 -0.74 6.22
C GLU A 42 -0.13 0.01 5.33
N PHE A 43 -0.63 0.72 4.30
CA PHE A 43 0.20 1.60 3.49
C PHE A 43 0.61 2.86 4.26
N GLU A 44 -0.28 3.40 5.09
CA GLU A 44 0.00 4.54 5.94
C GLU A 44 1.10 4.22 6.96
N ASP A 45 1.03 3.06 7.61
CA ASP A 45 2.07 2.61 8.55
C ASP A 45 3.42 2.41 7.85
N LEU A 46 3.41 1.83 6.65
CA LEU A 46 4.62 1.72 5.83
C LEU A 46 5.18 3.09 5.46
N HIS A 47 4.32 4.03 5.07
CA HIS A 47 4.71 5.39 4.73
C HIS A 47 5.35 6.09 5.95
N LYS A 48 4.73 5.98 7.13
CA LYS A 48 5.30 6.51 8.39
C LYS A 48 6.68 5.92 8.67
N GLN A 49 6.85 4.61 8.50
CA GLN A 49 8.15 3.95 8.72
C GLN A 49 9.22 4.44 7.74
N VAL A 50 8.90 4.52 6.44
CA VAL A 50 9.84 4.98 5.41
C VAL A 50 10.16 6.47 5.57
N CYS A 51 9.18 7.29 5.93
CA CYS A 51 9.35 8.72 6.10
C CYS A 51 10.06 9.10 7.40
N CYS A 52 9.87 8.35 8.49
CA CYS A 52 10.69 8.53 9.69
C CYS A 52 12.14 8.08 9.48
N HIS A 53 12.39 7.11 8.59
CA HIS A 53 13.75 6.64 8.31
C HIS A 53 14.50 7.50 7.27
N ASN A 54 13.79 8.14 6.34
CA ASN A 54 14.38 9.07 5.37
C ASN A 54 14.16 10.53 5.80
N PHE A 55 15.26 11.18 6.22
CA PHE A 55 15.30 12.60 6.61
C PHE A 55 14.69 13.57 5.55
N ASN A 56 14.56 13.15 4.30
CA ASN A 56 13.98 13.92 3.19
C ASN A 56 12.44 13.86 3.08
N CYS A 57 11.74 13.02 3.85
CA CYS A 57 10.27 12.94 3.75
C CYS A 57 9.55 13.97 4.66
N ILE A 58 10.24 14.50 5.68
CA ILE A 58 9.67 15.47 6.63
C ILE A 58 9.18 16.75 5.92
N THR A 59 9.79 17.13 4.79
CA THR A 59 9.42 18.32 4.01
C THR A 59 8.19 18.17 3.12
N MET A 60 7.69 16.95 2.87
CA MET A 60 6.52 16.71 1.99
C MET A 60 5.23 16.40 2.75
N CYS A 61 5.30 16.07 4.04
CA CYS A 61 4.10 15.79 4.85
C CYS A 61 3.46 17.05 5.48
N THR A 62 3.96 18.25 5.18
CA THR A 62 3.45 19.53 5.75
C THR A 62 2.84 20.49 4.73
N LEU A 63 2.51 20.04 3.51
CA LEU A 63 1.78 20.83 2.50
C LEU A 63 0.38 20.27 2.27
#